data_AF-A0A483AE57-F1
#
_entry.id   AF-A0A483AE57-F1
#
_cell.length_a   1.000
_cell.length_b   1.000
_cell.length_c   1.000
_cell.angle_alpha   90.00
_cell.angle_beta   90.00
_cell.angle_gamma   90.00
#
_symmetry.space_group_name_H-M   'P 1'
#
loop_
_entity.id
_entity.type
_entity.pdbx_description
1 polymer ?
#
loop_
_entity_poly.entity_id
_entity_poly.type
_entity_poly.pdbx_seq_one_letter_code
_entity_poly.pdbx_strand_id
1 'polypeptide(L)'
;MSAYRNLFGKSNDVDLRESYKIVKPTRLNLTLIGTVFKEKGALAIIENANRKSKVYQKGDNIASNVLLKDIAKNYVVIETGGKLEKVLIKFDYIDAKKPHKNKTFDLNSR
;
A
#
# COMPACT_ATOMS: atom_id res chain seq x y z
N MET A 1 26.98 16.34 -48.52
CA MET A 1 26.68 15.16 -47.68
C MET A 1 26.40 15.64 -46.27
N SER A 2 25.13 15.74 -45.89
CA SER A 2 24.74 16.18 -44.53
C SER A 2 24.30 14.95 -43.75
N ALA A 3 24.98 14.71 -42.63
CA ALA A 3 24.85 13.53 -41.80
C ALA A 3 23.48 13.48 -41.11
N TYR A 4 22.90 12.27 -41.04
CA TYR A 4 21.64 12.01 -40.38
C TYR A 4 21.68 12.45 -38.91
N ARG A 5 20.85 13.44 -38.60
CA ARG A 5 20.58 13.91 -37.25
C ARG A 5 19.71 12.84 -36.58
N ASN A 6 20.17 12.28 -35.47
CA ASN A 6 19.45 11.24 -34.71
C ASN A 6 18.02 11.72 -34.38
N LEU A 7 17.01 11.20 -35.10
CA LEU A 7 15.59 11.57 -35.00
C LEU A 7 14.85 10.85 -33.87
N PHE A 8 15.53 9.94 -33.18
CA PHE A 8 14.95 9.18 -32.09
C PHE A 8 15.80 9.47 -30.86
N GLY A 9 15.30 10.40 -30.05
CA GLY A 9 15.83 10.64 -28.72
C GLY A 9 15.91 9.31 -27.99
N LYS A 10 17.09 9.02 -27.44
CA LYS A 10 17.32 7.90 -26.54
C LYS A 10 16.38 8.11 -25.36
N SER A 11 15.20 7.47 -25.37
CA SER A 11 14.32 7.43 -24.22
C SER A 11 15.05 6.59 -23.17
N ASN A 12 15.89 7.25 -22.39
CA ASN A 12 16.34 6.72 -21.11
C ASN A 12 15.12 6.74 -20.16
N ASP A 13 14.08 5.98 -20.48
CA ASP A 13 13.19 5.41 -19.47
C ASP A 13 14.02 4.34 -18.75
N VAL A 14 15.07 4.80 -18.06
CA VAL A 14 15.53 4.11 -16.89
C VAL A 14 14.38 4.31 -15.92
N ASP A 15 13.46 3.34 -15.93
CA ASP A 15 12.40 3.19 -14.96
C ASP A 15 13.11 3.00 -13.61
N LEU A 16 13.58 4.11 -13.02
CA LEU A 16 14.10 4.22 -11.67
C LEU A 16 12.94 4.08 -10.68
N ARG A 17 12.03 3.13 -10.93
CA ARG A 17 11.26 2.53 -9.86
C ARG A 17 12.31 1.90 -8.97
N GLU A 18 12.68 2.64 -7.92
CA GLU A 18 13.49 2.14 -6.82
C GLU A 18 13.11 0.68 -6.62
N SER A 19 14.06 -0.22 -6.83
CA SER A 19 13.78 -1.65 -6.88
C SER A 19 13.34 -2.10 -5.50
N TYR A 20 12.05 -1.94 -5.22
CA TYR A 20 11.46 -2.36 -3.97
C TYR A 20 11.48 -3.89 -3.85
N LYS A 21 12.00 -4.64 -4.83
CA LYS A 21 12.11 -6.11 -4.81
C LYS A 21 12.77 -6.64 -3.53
N ILE A 22 13.70 -5.89 -2.91
CA ILE A 22 14.48 -6.33 -1.74
C ILE A 22 14.18 -5.47 -0.49
N VAL A 23 12.92 -5.08 -0.27
CA VAL A 23 12.53 -4.38 0.97
C VAL A 23 12.01 -5.38 1.98
N LYS A 24 12.51 -5.29 3.22
CA LYS A 24 12.12 -6.18 4.33
C LYS A 24 10.67 -5.92 4.73
N PRO A 25 9.92 -6.96 5.17
CA PRO A 25 8.61 -6.75 5.76
C PRO A 25 8.73 -5.90 7.03
N THR A 26 7.78 -5.00 7.24
CA THR A 26 7.77 -4.16 8.43
C THR A 26 7.62 -4.99 9.70
N ARG A 27 8.27 -4.53 10.77
CA ARG A 27 8.06 -5.07 12.12
C ARG A 27 6.98 -4.32 12.89
N LEU A 28 6.45 -3.23 12.33
CA LEU A 28 5.40 -2.45 12.97
C LEU A 28 4.08 -3.21 12.98
N ASN A 29 3.30 -3.03 14.04
CA ASN A 29 1.93 -3.54 14.14
C ASN A 29 0.97 -2.65 13.33
N LEU A 30 1.19 -2.64 12.01
CA LEU A 30 0.36 -1.98 11.02
C LEU A 30 -0.26 -3.03 10.12
N THR A 31 -1.56 -2.90 9.87
CA THR A 31 -2.27 -3.78 8.94
C THR A 31 -2.75 -2.96 7.76
N LEU A 32 -2.30 -3.32 6.55
CA LEU A 32 -2.84 -2.76 5.33
C LEU A 32 -4.18 -3.44 5.03
N ILE A 33 -5.27 -2.69 5.12
CA ILE A 33 -6.63 -3.17 4.84
C ILE A 33 -6.89 -3.16 3.34
N GLY A 34 -6.41 -2.12 2.65
CA GLY A 34 -6.69 -1.95 1.24
C GLY A 34 -5.93 -0.80 0.62
N THR A 35 -5.85 -0.81 -0.70
CA THR A 35 -5.29 0.29 -1.49
C THR A 35 -6.24 0.64 -2.61
N VAL A 36 -6.46 1.94 -2.82
CA VAL A 36 -7.15 2.48 -3.98
C VAL A 36 -6.08 2.99 -4.93
N PHE A 37 -5.73 2.15 -5.92
CA PHE A 37 -4.73 2.48 -6.92
C PHE A 37 -5.37 3.29 -8.05
N LYS A 38 -4.93 4.54 -8.24
CA LYS A 38 -5.37 5.46 -9.30
C LYS A 38 -4.12 6.04 -9.98
N GLU A 39 -4.21 6.41 -11.26
CA GLU A 39 -3.09 7.03 -12.01
C GLU A 39 -2.55 8.29 -11.33
N LYS A 40 -3.41 9.05 -10.64
CA LYS A 40 -3.06 10.19 -9.80
C LYS A 40 -3.73 10.05 -8.44
N GLY A 41 -2.93 10.17 -7.37
CA GLY A 41 -3.45 10.13 -5.99
C GLY A 41 -3.86 8.73 -5.54
N ALA A 42 -2.90 7.80 -5.46
CA ALA A 42 -3.13 6.52 -4.82
C ALA A 42 -3.42 6.72 -3.32
N LEU A 43 -4.36 5.93 -2.79
CA LEU A 43 -4.73 5.96 -1.37
C LEU A 43 -4.49 4.60 -0.74
N ALA A 44 -4.04 4.59 0.51
CA ALA A 44 -3.87 3.39 1.31
C ALA A 44 -4.73 3.49 2.58
N ILE A 45 -5.42 2.41 2.91
CA ILE A 45 -6.20 2.29 4.14
C ILE A 45 -5.38 1.43 5.10
N ILE A 46 -4.86 2.05 6.15
CA ILE A 46 -3.95 1.41 7.10
C ILE A 46 -4.60 1.43 8.48
N GLU A 47 -4.65 0.27 9.12
CA GLU A 47 -5.04 0.08 10.51
C GLU A 47 -3.81 0.08 11.41
N ASN A 48 -3.86 0.88 12.47
CA ASN A 48 -2.81 0.89 13.49
C ASN A 48 -3.04 -0.15 14.59
N ALA A 49 -2.06 -0.30 15.50
CA ALA A 49 -2.14 -1.21 16.63
C ALA A 49 -3.40 -1.05 17.50
N ASN A 50 -4.02 0.14 17.52
CA ASN A 50 -5.23 0.45 18.27
C ASN A 50 -6.52 0.17 17.49
N ARG A 51 -6.46 -0.63 16.40
CA ARG A 51 -7.59 -0.94 15.52
C ARG A 51 -8.24 0.29 14.88
N LYS A 52 -7.52 1.43 14.84
CA LYS A 52 -8.01 2.63 14.18
C LYS A 52 -7.52 2.63 12.74
N SER A 53 -8.47 2.59 11.83
CA SER A 53 -8.22 2.65 10.39
C SER A 53 -8.26 4.09 9.90
N LYS A 54 -7.27 4.48 9.10
CA LYS A 54 -7.23 5.81 8.48
C LYS A 54 -6.75 5.69 7.04
N VAL A 55 -7.18 6.65 6.21
CA VAL A 55 -6.76 6.79 4.82
C VAL A 55 -5.52 7.67 4.75
N TYR A 56 -4.52 7.21 3.99
CA TYR A 56 -3.23 7.87 3.81
C TYR A 56 -2.91 7.99 2.32
N GLN A 57 -2.17 9.04 1.97
CA GLN A 57 -1.64 9.30 0.64
C GLN A 57 -0.10 9.25 0.66
N LYS A 58 0.51 9.15 -0.52
CA LYS A 58 1.97 9.24 -0.66
C LYS A 58 2.47 10.55 -0.03
N GLY A 59 3.44 10.44 0.86
CA GLY A 59 3.99 11.55 1.64
C GLY A 59 3.36 11.76 3.03
N ASP A 60 2.29 11.03 3.36
CA ASP A 60 1.67 11.16 4.68
C ASP A 60 2.46 10.44 5.77
N ASN A 61 2.41 10.98 6.99
CA ASN A 61 2.91 10.33 8.18
C ASN A 61 1.85 9.39 8.77
N ILE A 62 2.17 8.10 8.84
CA ILE A 62 1.29 7.07 9.41
C ILE A 62 1.34 7.11 10.93
N ALA A 63 2.56 7.24 11.48
CA ALA A 63 2.88 7.30 12.90
C ALA A 63 4.17 8.11 13.11
N SER A 64 4.58 8.29 14.37
CA SER A 64 5.85 8.93 14.71
C SER A 64 7.00 8.21 14.01
N ASN A 65 7.76 8.94 13.19
CA ASN A 65 8.88 8.44 12.38
C ASN A 65 8.51 7.40 11.31
N VAL A 66 7.25 7.34 10.87
CA VAL A 66 6.78 6.45 9.79
C VAL A 66 6.19 7.26 8.65
N LEU A 67 6.90 7.34 7.54
CA LEU A 67 6.48 8.07 6.34
C LEU A 67 6.01 7.09 5.25
N LEU A 68 4.87 7.36 4.63
CA LEU A 68 4.38 6.58 3.49
C LEU A 68 5.09 7.04 2.20
N LYS A 69 6.03 6.25 1.70
CA LYS A 69 6.82 6.58 0.50
C LYS A 69 6.11 6.24 -0.79
N ASP A 70 5.47 5.08 -0.85
CA ASP A 70 4.82 4.63 -2.08
C ASP A 70 3.68 3.66 -1.81
N ILE A 71 2.73 3.62 -2.74
CA ILE A 71 1.52 2.81 -2.65
C ILE A 71 1.43 1.94 -3.89
N ALA A 72 1.55 0.63 -3.70
CA ALA A 72 1.34 -0.37 -4.74
C ALA A 72 0.00 -1.10 -4.53
N LYS A 73 -0.44 -1.85 -5.54
CA LYS A 73 -1.74 -2.55 -5.53
C LYS A 73 -1.91 -3.54 -4.36
N ASN A 74 -0.82 -4.18 -3.94
CA ASN A 74 -0.86 -5.27 -2.95
C ASN A 74 0.02 -5.00 -1.71
N TYR A 75 0.73 -3.86 -1.69
CA TYR A 75 1.62 -3.51 -0.59
C TYR A 75 1.83 -2.00 -0.57
N VAL A 76 2.23 -1.50 0.60
CA VAL A 76 2.71 -0.12 0.73
C VAL A 76 4.17 -0.12 1.18
N VAL A 77 4.91 0.88 0.72
CA VAL A 77 6.30 1.09 1.11
C VAL A 77 6.32 2.24 2.11
N ILE A 78 6.87 1.96 3.30
CA ILE A 78 7.03 2.93 4.37
C ILE A 78 8.51 3.16 4.63
N GLU A 79 8.84 4.35 5.11
CA GLU A 79 10.15 4.68 5.65
C GLU A 79 10.04 4.85 7.16
N THR A 80 10.88 4.11 7.87
CA THR A 80 10.97 4.10 9.33
C THR A 80 12.40 4.42 9.75
N GLY A 81 12.62 5.62 10.29
CA GLY A 81 13.95 6.04 10.76
C GLY A 81 15.07 5.87 9.72
N GLY A 82 14.78 6.21 8.45
CA GLY A 82 15.72 6.10 7.33
C GLY A 82 15.84 4.71 6.70
N LYS A 83 15.02 3.73 7.13
CA LYS A 83 14.96 2.39 6.53
C LYS A 83 13.65 2.19 5.78
N LEU A 84 13.74 1.69 4.55
CA LEU A 84 12.57 1.28 3.77
C LEU A 84 12.06 -0.07 4.28
N GLU A 85 10.76 -0.15 4.51
CA GLU A 85 10.04 -1.36 4.91
C GLU A 85 8.75 -1.51 4.09
N LYS A 86 8.25 -2.75 3.98
CA LYS A 86 7.00 -3.06 3.27
C LYS A 86 5.92 -3.50 4.23
N VAL A 87 4.72 -2.97 4.04
CA VAL A 87 3.50 -3.48 4.67
C VAL A 87 2.70 -4.24 3.61
N LEU A 88 2.51 -5.53 3.83
CA LEU A 88 1.73 -6.39 2.95
C LEU A 88 0.25 -6.29 3.31
N ILE A 89 -0.61 -6.35 2.30
CA ILE A 89 -2.06 -6.44 2.52
C ILE A 89 -2.40 -7.81 3.14
N LYS A 90 -3.19 -7.79 4.22
CA LYS A 90 -3.77 -9.03 4.76
C LYS A 90 -5.14 -9.23 4.13
N PHE A 91 -5.22 -10.15 3.17
CA PHE A 91 -6.51 -10.61 2.67
C PHE A 91 -7.05 -11.67 3.62
N ASP A 92 -8.04 -11.30 4.43
CA ASP A 92 -8.92 -12.29 5.06
C ASP A 92 -9.95 -12.70 4.03
N TYR A 93 -9.66 -13.79 3.31
CA TYR A 93 -10.61 -14.39 2.39
C TYR A 93 -11.80 -14.92 3.18
N ILE A 94 -13.01 -14.59 2.75
CA ILE A 94 -14.22 -15.24 3.26
C ILE A 94 -14.14 -16.70 2.80
N ASP A 95 -13.79 -17.59 3.73
CA ASP A 95 -13.77 -19.03 3.48
C ASP A 95 -15.22 -19.48 3.28
N ALA A 96 -15.64 -19.63 2.02
CA ALA A 96 -17.00 -20.02 1.65
C ALA A 96 -17.41 -21.39 2.24
N LYS A 97 -16.47 -22.16 2.82
CA LYS A 97 -16.73 -23.44 3.48
C LYS A 97 -16.89 -23.34 5.00
N LYS A 98 -16.67 -22.17 5.61
CA LYS A 98 -16.92 -21.97 7.04
C LYS A 98 -18.30 -21.33 7.22
N PRO A 99 -19.24 -21.96 7.94
CA PRO A 99 -20.50 -21.31 8.26
C PRO A 99 -20.19 -20.11 9.16
N HIS A 100 -20.28 -18.91 8.58
CA HIS A 100 -20.40 -17.70 9.39
C HIS A 100 -21.65 -17.88 10.24
N LYS A 101 -21.48 -18.00 11.56
CA LYS A 101 -22.61 -17.92 12.49
C LYS A 101 -23.16 -16.51 12.39
N ASN A 102 -24.16 -16.33 11.54
CA ASN A 102 -24.94 -15.11 11.47
C ASN A 102 -25.59 -14.98 12.85
N LYS A 103 -25.13 -14.04 13.69
CA LYS A 103 -25.92 -13.62 14.84
C LYS A 103 -27.15 -12.93 14.27
N THR A 104 -28.26 -13.66 14.22
CA THR A 104 -29.56 -13.07 13.95
C THR A 104 -29.81 -12.04 15.05
N PHE A 105 -29.70 -10.76 14.69
CA PHE A 105 -30.20 -9.69 15.54
C PHE A 105 -31.72 -9.72 15.42
N ASP A 106 -32.38 -10.19 16.47
CA ASP A 106 -33.83 -10.12 16.58
C ASP A 106 -34.22 -8.65 16.77
N LEU A 107 -34.83 -8.07 15.74
CA LEU A 107 -35.30 -6.68 15.75
C LEU A 107 -36.58 -6.50 16.56
N ASN A 108 -37.13 -7.58 17.16
CA ASN A 108 -38.36 -7.54 17.95
C ASN A 108 -38.12 -7.71 19.47
N SER A 109 -36.89 -7.55 19.96
CA SER A 109 -36.64 -7.63 21.40
C SER A 109 -36.98 -6.31 22.11
N ARG A 110 -38.29 -6.13 22.34
CA ARG A 110 -39.01 -5.22 23.25
C ARG A 110 -39.02 -3.72 22.93
#